data_AF-A0A6I9QKN7-F1
#
_entry.id   AF-A0A6I9QKN7-F1
#
_cell.length_a   1.000
_cell.length_b   1.000
_cell.length_c   1.000
_cell.angle_alpha   90.00
_cell.angle_beta   90.00
_cell.angle_gamma   90.00
#
_symmetry.space_group_name_H-M   'P 1'
#
loop_
_entity.id
_entity.type
_entity.pdbx_description
1 polymer ?
#
loop_
_entity_poly.entity_id
_entity_poly.type
_entity_poly.pdbx_seq_one_letter_code
_entity_poly.pdbx_strand_id
1 'polypeptide(L)'
;MLQSKSFVKKTKQGRVVKVVREHYLRDDIYCGALSCKVCNTSAARLSSSACTILIVDTNVVLNQIDLLENPAIEDVVVLSVVLEEVRNKNLAVYNRVKALCTNSLRKFFVFSNEHHRDTYVKEMVGESPNDRNDRGMHINFQI
;
A
#
# COMPACT_ATOMS: atom_id res chain seq x y z
N MET A 1 12.66 12.47 -5.76
CA MET A 1 13.63 11.85 -6.68
C MET A 1 12.89 11.22 -7.86
N LEU A 2 13.33 11.42 -9.11
CA LEU A 2 12.68 10.85 -10.30
C LEU A 2 13.26 9.47 -10.62
N GLN A 3 12.39 8.49 -10.85
CA GLN A 3 12.72 7.16 -11.39
C GLN A 3 11.95 6.93 -12.69
N SER A 4 12.50 6.13 -13.60
CA SER A 4 11.79 5.70 -14.81
C SER A 4 11.43 4.22 -14.70
N LYS A 5 10.14 3.89 -14.76
CA LYS A 5 9.65 2.51 -14.83
C LYS A 5 9.29 2.16 -16.26
N SER A 6 9.89 1.11 -16.81
CA SER A 6 9.56 0.62 -18.15
C SER A 6 9.07 -0.81 -18.11
N PHE A 7 7.98 -1.11 -18.82
CA PHE A 7 7.42 -2.45 -18.92
C PHE A 7 6.87 -2.70 -20.32
N VAL A 8 6.75 -3.96 -20.70
CA VAL A 8 6.18 -4.37 -21.99
C VAL A 8 4.74 -4.82 -21.78
N LYS A 9 3.82 -4.35 -22.61
CA LYS A 9 2.42 -4.81 -22.59
C LYS A 9 1.97 -5.24 -23.97
N LYS A 10 1.09 -6.24 -24.01
CA LYS A 10 0.36 -6.64 -25.21
C LYS A 10 -0.95 -5.85 -25.29
N THR A 11 -1.22 -5.21 -26.42
CA THR A 11 -2.47 -4.49 -26.64
C THR A 11 -3.61 -5.46 -26.96
N LYS A 12 -4.86 -4.97 -26.92
CA LYS A 12 -6.04 -5.76 -27.34
C LYS A 12 -5.93 -6.29 -28.78
N GLN A 13 -5.18 -5.59 -29.64
CA GLN A 13 -4.91 -6.00 -31.03
C GLN A 13 -3.68 -6.91 -31.17
N GLY A 14 -3.12 -7.40 -30.06
CA GLY A 14 -1.99 -8.33 -30.06
C GLY A 14 -0.61 -7.70 -30.27
N ARG A 15 -0.51 -6.38 -30.49
CA ARG A 15 0.76 -5.67 -30.65
C ARG A 15 1.51 -5.59 -29.32
N VAL A 16 2.81 -5.83 -29.35
CA VAL A 16 3.70 -5.70 -28.18
C VAL A 16 4.27 -4.29 -28.16
N VAL A 17 4.08 -3.55 -27.06
CA VAL A 17 4.50 -2.16 -26.93
C VAL A 17 5.28 -1.98 -25.62
N LYS A 18 6.45 -1.33 -25.69
CA LYS A 18 7.19 -0.87 -24.51
C LYS A 18 6.58 0.44 -24.00
N VAL A 19 6.17 0.45 -22.75
CA VAL A 19 5.64 1.63 -22.06
C VAL A 19 6.70 2.11 -21.07
N VAL A 20 7.01 3.41 -21.10
CA VAL A 20 7.88 4.06 -20.13
C VAL A 20 7.03 5.06 -19.35
N ARG A 21 7.15 5.05 -18.02
CA ARG A 21 6.46 5.96 -17.12
C ARG A 21 7.45 6.58 -16.15
N GLU A 22 7.25 7.85 -15.86
CA GLU A 22 7.92 8.52 -14.76
C GLU A 22 7.30 8.09 -13.43
N HIS A 23 8.16 7.94 -12.42
CA HIS A 23 7.77 7.56 -11.08
C HIS A 23 8.47 8.48 -10.08
N TYR A 24 7.66 9.27 -9.37
CA TYR A 24 8.14 10.31 -8.48
C TYR A 24 8.19 9.78 -7.06
N LEU A 25 9.39 9.72 -6.49
CA LEU A 25 9.61 9.41 -5.09
C LEU A 25 9.62 10.69 -4.26
N ARG A 26 8.89 10.63 -3.16
CA ARG A 26 8.59 11.72 -2.24
C ARG A 26 9.11 11.37 -0.84
N ASP A 27 9.52 12.41 -0.14
CA ASP A 27 10.04 12.34 1.23
C ASP A 27 9.02 12.93 2.22
N ASP A 28 7.92 13.50 1.71
CA ASP A 28 6.85 14.16 2.46
C ASP A 28 5.57 13.30 2.59
N ILE A 29 5.70 11.98 2.45
CA ILE A 29 4.59 11.05 2.63
C ILE A 29 4.37 10.82 4.12
N TYR A 30 3.18 11.19 4.59
CA TYR A 30 2.76 11.09 5.97
C TYR A 30 2.66 9.62 6.45
N CYS A 31 3.15 9.31 7.66
CA CYS A 31 3.14 7.94 8.20
C CYS A 31 1.80 7.49 8.82
N GLY A 32 0.89 8.40 9.15
CA GLY A 32 -0.40 8.03 9.74
C GLY A 32 -0.45 8.04 11.27
N ALA A 33 0.72 8.02 11.93
CA ALA A 33 0.85 7.84 13.37
C ALA A 33 0.82 9.14 14.18
N LEU A 34 0.03 9.17 15.25
CA LEU A 34 0.02 10.29 16.21
C LEU A 34 1.33 10.40 17.01
N SER A 35 2.08 9.30 17.16
CA SER A 35 3.35 9.25 17.91
C SER A 35 4.53 9.84 17.12
N CYS A 36 4.38 10.06 15.82
CA CYS A 36 5.45 10.58 14.99
C CYS A 36 5.72 12.06 15.27
N LYS A 37 6.98 12.41 15.53
CA LYS A 37 7.42 13.79 15.81
C LYS A 37 7.82 14.57 14.56
N VAL A 38 7.99 13.88 13.43
CA VAL A 38 8.47 14.47 12.17
C VAL A 38 7.29 14.86 11.28
N CYS A 39 6.28 14.00 11.25
CA CYS A 39 5.14 14.13 10.37
C CYS A 39 4.04 15.04 10.96
N ASN A 40 3.23 15.67 10.09
CA ASN A 40 2.10 16.48 10.54
C ASN A 40 0.95 15.61 11.07
N THR A 41 0.76 15.59 12.39
CA THR A 41 -0.20 14.73 13.10
C THR A 41 -1.66 15.16 12.98
N SER A 42 -1.98 16.30 12.34
CA SER A 42 -3.37 16.78 12.18
C SER A 42 -4.28 15.82 11.41
N ALA A 43 -3.73 15.00 10.51
CA ALA A 43 -4.44 13.99 9.74
C ALA A 43 -4.17 12.56 10.23
N ALA A 44 -3.60 12.40 11.43
CA ALA A 44 -3.31 11.10 12.01
C ALA A 44 -4.59 10.28 12.21
N ARG A 45 -4.52 9.02 11.80
CA ARG A 45 -5.62 8.05 11.97
C ARG A 45 -5.29 6.94 12.95
N LEU A 46 -4.02 6.64 13.15
CA LEU A 46 -3.56 5.61 14.07
C LEU A 46 -3.46 6.18 15.49
N SER A 47 -3.92 5.42 16.48
CA SER A 47 -3.95 5.88 17.87
C SER A 47 -2.53 6.11 18.44
N SER A 48 -2.40 7.11 19.33
CA SER A 48 -1.13 7.44 20.00
C SER A 48 -0.69 6.36 20.99
N SER A 49 -1.64 5.56 21.47
CA SER A 49 -1.47 4.47 22.43
C SER A 49 -1.38 3.09 21.77
N ALA A 50 -1.38 3.01 20.44
CA ALA A 50 -1.27 1.75 19.73
C ALA A 50 0.09 1.11 20.08
N CYS A 51 0.06 0.07 20.92
CA CYS A 51 1.25 -0.71 21.23
C CYS A 51 1.68 -1.56 20.02
N THR A 52 0.72 -1.84 19.13
CA THR A 52 0.91 -2.70 17.94
C THR A 52 0.15 -2.11 16.76
N ILE A 53 0.83 -1.88 15.65
CA ILE A 53 0.24 -1.49 14.36
C ILE A 53 0.16 -2.75 13.49
N LEU A 54 -0.98 -2.98 12.87
CA LEU A 54 -1.19 -4.13 11.99
C LEU A 54 -0.95 -3.74 10.54
N ILE A 55 0.04 -4.34 9.89
CA ILE A 55 0.25 -4.21 8.45
C ILE A 55 -0.36 -5.44 7.78
N VAL A 56 -1.33 -5.22 6.89
CA VAL A 56 -2.05 -6.32 6.23
C VAL A 56 -1.44 -6.69 4.88
N ASP A 57 -1.39 -8.00 4.62
CA ASP A 57 -1.00 -8.58 3.33
C ASP A 57 -2.23 -8.77 2.41
N THR A 58 -1.98 -8.84 1.10
CA THR A 58 -2.96 -9.11 0.05
C THR A 58 -3.81 -10.34 0.35
N ASN A 59 -3.20 -11.45 0.78
CA ASN A 59 -3.94 -12.69 1.00
C ASN A 59 -4.88 -12.61 2.20
N VAL A 60 -4.48 -11.88 3.25
CA VAL A 60 -5.34 -11.62 4.42
C VAL A 60 -6.52 -10.76 4.00
N VAL A 61 -6.27 -9.71 3.22
CA VAL A 61 -7.34 -8.83 2.72
C VAL A 61 -8.32 -9.59 1.82
N LEU A 62 -7.83 -10.47 0.94
CA LEU A 62 -8.69 -11.22 0.01
C LEU A 62 -9.55 -12.27 0.71
N ASN A 63 -8.99 -12.98 1.69
CA ASN A 63 -9.63 -14.15 2.29
C ASN A 63 -10.31 -13.85 3.64
N GLN A 64 -9.92 -12.77 4.32
CA GLN A 64 -10.35 -12.45 5.69
C GLN A 64 -10.84 -11.00 5.82
N ILE A 65 -11.43 -10.43 4.77
CA ILE A 65 -11.99 -9.07 4.83
C ILE A 65 -13.07 -8.93 5.91
N ASP A 66 -13.88 -9.97 6.13
CA ASP A 66 -14.95 -9.95 7.15
C ASP A 66 -14.35 -9.80 8.57
N LEU A 67 -13.16 -10.35 8.80
CA LEU A 67 -12.41 -10.17 10.05
C LEU A 67 -11.96 -8.71 10.19
N LEU A 68 -11.41 -8.12 9.13
CA LEU A 68 -10.95 -6.72 9.12
C LEU A 68 -12.11 -5.72 9.29
N GLU A 69 -13.33 -6.09 8.91
CA GLU A 69 -14.53 -5.28 9.15
C GLU A 69 -14.99 -5.28 10.61
N ASN A 70 -14.53 -6.24 11.43
CA ASN A 70 -14.88 -6.30 12.85
C ASN A 70 -14.39 -5.02 13.57
N PRO A 71 -15.26 -4.31 14.32
CA PRO A 71 -14.88 -3.09 15.06
C PRO A 71 -13.81 -3.30 16.12
N ALA A 72 -13.57 -4.54 16.56
CA ALA A 72 -12.47 -4.84 17.48
C ALA A 72 -11.08 -4.66 16.84
N ILE A 73 -10.98 -4.66 15.51
CA ILE A 73 -9.72 -4.48 14.79
C ILE A 73 -9.55 -3.01 14.41
N GLU A 74 -8.57 -2.39 15.06
CA GLU A 74 -8.18 -1.00 14.86
C GLU A 74 -6.68 -0.89 14.58
N ASP A 75 -6.22 0.31 14.22
CA ASP A 75 -4.82 0.64 13.97
C ASP A 75 -4.18 -0.23 12.87
N VAL A 76 -4.90 -0.32 11.74
CA VAL A 76 -4.50 -1.11 10.56
C VAL A 76 -3.91 -0.20 9.48
N VAL A 77 -2.73 -0.57 8.99
CA VAL A 77 -2.07 0.06 7.85
C VAL A 77 -2.18 -0.86 6.63
N VAL A 78 -2.72 -0.30 5.55
CA VAL A 78 -2.83 -0.96 4.26
C VAL A 78 -1.84 -0.31 3.29
N LEU A 79 -0.98 -1.12 2.68
CA LEU A 79 -0.02 -0.64 1.68
C LEU A 79 -0.70 -0.36 0.35
N SER A 80 -0.24 0.66 -0.37
CA SER A 80 -0.76 0.98 -1.70
C SER A 80 -0.59 -0.16 -2.72
N VAL A 81 0.50 -0.92 -2.62
CA VAL A 81 0.74 -2.13 -3.45
C VAL A 81 -0.33 -3.19 -3.18
N VAL A 82 -0.63 -3.44 -1.90
CA VAL A 82 -1.63 -4.42 -1.47
C VAL A 82 -3.00 -4.02 -2.04
N LEU A 83 -3.39 -2.76 -1.94
CA LEU A 83 -4.66 -2.27 -2.51
C LEU A 83 -4.75 -2.47 -4.02
N GLU A 84 -3.68 -2.17 -4.76
CA GLU A 84 -3.68 -2.33 -6.22
C GLU A 84 -3.71 -3.80 -6.62
N GLU A 85 -3.04 -4.68 -5.87
CA GLU A 85 -3.10 -6.12 -6.10
C GLU A 85 -4.49 -6.71 -5.80
N VAL A 86 -5.10 -6.32 -4.68
CA VAL A 86 -6.48 -6.68 -4.34
C VAL A 86 -7.44 -6.18 -5.40
N ARG A 87 -7.28 -4.95 -5.91
CA ARG A 87 -8.11 -4.39 -6.98
C ARG A 87 -8.04 -5.22 -8.27
N ASN A 88 -6.84 -5.69 -8.62
CA ASN A 88 -6.62 -6.52 -9.80
C ASN A 88 -7.17 -7.95 -9.65
N LYS A 89 -7.20 -8.49 -8.43
CA LYS A 89 -7.71 -9.85 -8.13
C LYS A 89 -9.22 -9.88 -7.86
N ASN A 90 -9.75 -8.95 -7.07
CA ASN A 90 -11.15 -8.89 -6.67
C ASN A 90 -11.61 -7.45 -6.36
N LEU A 91 -12.33 -6.86 -7.31
CA LEU A 91 -12.82 -5.47 -7.20
C LEU A 91 -13.84 -5.27 -6.07
N ALA A 92 -14.63 -6.30 -5.73
CA ALA A 92 -15.61 -6.20 -4.66
C ALA A 92 -14.93 -6.06 -3.29
N VAL A 93 -13.89 -6.87 -3.02
CA VAL A 93 -13.08 -6.76 -1.80
C VAL A 93 -12.37 -5.41 -1.73
N TYR A 94 -11.79 -4.94 -2.85
CA TYR A 94 -11.18 -3.61 -2.93
C TYR A 94 -12.16 -2.50 -2.51
N ASN A 95 -13.40 -2.53 -3.01
CA ASN A 95 -14.41 -1.53 -2.66
C ASN A 95 -14.75 -1.57 -1.16
N ARG A 96 -14.82 -2.75 -0.54
CA ARG A 96 -15.04 -2.93 0.90
C ARG A 96 -13.89 -2.35 1.72
N VAL A 97 -12.65 -2.70 1.40
CA VAL A 97 -11.45 -2.16 2.09
C VAL A 97 -11.36 -0.64 1.92
N LYS A 98 -11.67 -0.13 0.72
CA LYS A 98 -11.70 1.31 0.47
C LYS A 98 -12.75 2.02 1.32
N ALA A 99 -13.92 1.41 1.51
CA ALA A 99 -14.94 1.93 2.41
C ALA A 99 -14.44 1.98 3.87
N LEU A 100 -13.74 0.94 4.34
CA LEU A 100 -13.08 0.94 5.66
C LEU A 100 -12.07 2.08 5.81
N CYS A 101 -11.21 2.29 4.80
CA CYS A 101 -10.19 3.34 4.83
C CYS A 101 -10.78 4.76 4.77
N THR A 102 -11.96 4.93 4.18
CA THR A 102 -12.62 6.24 4.06
C THR A 102 -13.41 6.58 5.32
N ASN A 103 -13.90 5.57 6.03
CA ASN A 103 -14.66 5.75 7.27
C ASN A 103 -13.78 6.32 8.39
N SER A 104 -14.11 7.53 8.87
CA SER A 104 -13.37 8.20 9.95
C SER A 104 -13.50 7.52 11.31
N LEU A 105 -14.55 6.72 11.53
CA LEU A 105 -14.71 5.92 12.74
C LEU A 105 -13.77 4.71 12.77
N ARG A 106 -13.19 4.34 11.62
CA ARG A 106 -12.24 3.24 11.50
C ARG A 106 -10.83 3.81 11.46
N LYS A 107 -9.95 3.24 12.28
CA LYS A 107 -8.51 3.58 12.30
C LYS A 107 -7.75 2.80 11.23
N PHE A 108 -8.15 3.00 9.98
CA PHE A 108 -7.52 2.39 8.81
C PHE A 108 -6.74 3.46 8.06
N PHE A 109 -5.46 3.21 7.81
CA PHE A 109 -4.59 4.15 7.13
C PHE A 109 -3.98 3.52 5.88
N VAL A 110 -3.95 4.27 4.78
CA VAL A 110 -3.32 3.80 3.53
C VAL A 110 -1.95 4.44 3.40
N PHE A 111 -0.90 3.62 3.42
CA PHE A 111 0.47 4.08 3.25
C PHE A 111 0.92 3.94 1.78
N SER A 112 1.36 5.05 1.20
CA SER A 112 1.78 5.14 -0.21
C SER A 112 3.23 4.68 -0.41
N ASN A 113 3.52 3.43 -0.07
CA ASN A 113 4.87 2.85 -0.07
C ASN A 113 5.60 2.95 -1.42
N GLU A 114 4.91 2.79 -2.56
CA GLU A 114 5.58 2.94 -3.86
C GLU A 114 6.12 4.36 -4.09
N HIS A 115 5.46 5.38 -3.56
CA HIS A 115 5.88 6.76 -3.80
C HIS A 115 6.81 7.28 -2.70
N HIS A 116 7.06 6.53 -1.64
CA HIS A 116 7.92 6.95 -0.54
C HIS A 116 9.36 6.53 -0.82
N ARG A 117 10.30 7.48 -0.73
CA ARG A 117 11.70 7.25 -1.10
C ARG A 117 12.33 6.07 -0.36
N ASP A 118 12.11 5.95 0.94
CA ASP A 118 12.75 4.92 1.77
C ASP A 118 12.08 3.53 1.67
N THR A 119 10.85 3.45 1.19
CA THR A 119 10.11 2.18 1.07
C THR A 119 9.87 1.77 -0.38
N TYR A 120 10.40 2.55 -1.34
CA TYR A 120 10.32 2.18 -2.74
C TYR A 120 11.32 1.07 -3.09
N VAL A 121 10.80 0.01 -3.69
CA VAL A 121 11.58 -1.14 -4.13
C VAL A 121 11.66 -1.19 -5.67
N LYS A 122 12.90 -1.12 -6.17
CA LYS A 122 13.23 -1.33 -7.59
C LYS A 122 13.14 -2.81 -7.96
N GLU A 123 12.65 -3.06 -9.17
CA GLU A 123 12.63 -4.39 -9.80
C GLU A 123 14.07 -4.87 -10.05
N MET A 124 14.36 -6.10 -9.62
CA MET A 124 15.63 -6.78 -9.91
C MET A 124 15.53 -7.60 -11.20
N VAL A 125 16.67 -7.82 -11.85
CA VAL A 125 16.72 -8.62 -13.09
C VAL A 125 16.35 -10.07 -12.77
N GLY A 126 15.32 -10.59 -13.45
CA GLY A 126 14.83 -11.95 -13.24
C GLY A 126 13.85 -12.14 -12.09
N GLU A 127 13.49 -11.06 -11.37
CA GLU A 127 12.50 -11.07 -10.29
C GLU A 127 11.08 -11.03 -10.88
N SER A 128 10.16 -11.86 -10.36
CA SER A 128 8.76 -11.78 -10.75
C SER A 128 8.06 -10.58 -10.08
N PRO A 129 6.95 -10.08 -10.64
CA PRO A 129 6.18 -9.02 -9.99
C PRO A 129 5.72 -9.37 -8.58
N ASN A 130 5.45 -10.66 -8.31
CA ASN A 130 5.03 -11.13 -6.98
C ASN A 130 6.20 -11.06 -5.99
N ASP A 131 7.37 -11.58 -6.37
CA ASP A 131 8.56 -11.55 -5.51
C ASP A 131 8.95 -10.10 -5.13
N ARG A 132 8.82 -9.18 -6.09
CA ARG A 132 9.04 -7.75 -5.86
C ARG A 132 8.04 -7.18 -4.86
N ASN A 133 6.75 -7.51 -4.99
CA ASN A 133 5.72 -7.05 -4.07
C ASN A 133 5.97 -7.60 -2.65
N ASP A 134 6.27 -8.89 -2.54
CA ASP A 134 6.58 -9.54 -1.26
C ASP A 134 7.77 -8.86 -0.58
N ARG A 135 8.87 -8.62 -1.31
CA ARG A 135 10.01 -7.86 -0.80
C ARG A 135 9.62 -6.44 -0.39
N GLY A 136 8.72 -5.83 -1.15
CA GLY A 136 8.11 -4.53 -0.86
C GLY A 136 7.30 -4.49 0.45
N MET A 137 6.78 -5.63 0.91
CA MET A 137 6.08 -5.75 2.19
C MET A 137 7.00 -6.10 3.37
N HIS A 138 8.18 -6.68 3.10
CA HIS A 138 9.15 -7.03 4.13
C HIS A 138 10.17 -5.92 4.42
N ILE A 139 10.07 -4.77 3.73
CA ILE A 139 10.87 -3.60 4.05
C ILE A 139 10.44 -3.05 5.40
N ASN A 140 11.39 -2.55 6.17
CA ASN A 140 11.09 -1.93 7.45
C ASN A 140 10.30 -0.64 7.23
N PHE A 141 9.03 -0.63 7.64
CA PHE A 141 8.19 0.55 7.63
C PHE A 141 8.42 1.33 8.92
N GLN A 142 9.14 2.46 8.85
CA GLN A 142 9.18 3.41 9.95
C GLN A 142 7.85 4.19 9.99
N ILE A 143 6.89 3.67 10.76
CA ILE A 143 5.58 4.28 11.00
C ILE A 143 5.52 4.85 12.40
#